data_AF-A0A0M0F501-F1
#
_entry.id   AF-A0A0M0F501-F1
#
_cell.length_a   1.000
_cell.length_b   1.000
_cell.length_c   1.000
_cell.angle_alpha   90.00
_cell.angle_beta   90.00
_cell.angle_gamma   90.00
#
_symmetry.space_group_name_H-M   'P 1'
#
loop_
_entity.id
_entity.type
_entity.pdbx_description
1 polymer ?
#
loop_
_entity_poly.entity_id
_entity_poly.type
_entity_poly.pdbx_seq_one_letter_code
_entity_poly.pdbx_strand_id
1 'polypeptide(L)' 'MMDTVVMPREEALTRAAACIAEGRRVRDSLPVAEAARRAHHAGGPSMTELEELIRAQRAHSLPRVA' A
#
# COMPACT_ATOMS: atom_id res chain seq x y z
N MET A 1 -5.90 28.85 -15.75
CA MET A 1 -6.10 29.16 -14.31
C MET A 1 -6.38 27.82 -13.64
N MET A 2 -5.50 27.35 -12.76
CA MET A 2 -5.79 26.14 -11.97
C MET A 2 -6.47 26.60 -10.69
N ASP A 3 -7.78 26.38 -10.61
CA ASP A 3 -8.55 26.62 -9.38
C ASP A 3 -7.98 25.73 -8.27
N THR A 4 -7.56 26.36 -7.18
CA THR A 4 -7.06 25.64 -6.02
C THR A 4 -8.26 24.97 -5.36
N VAL A 5 -8.41 23.66 -5.54
CA VAL A 5 -9.47 22.89 -4.88
C VAL A 5 -9.21 22.93 -3.38
N VAL A 6 -9.95 23.77 -2.65
CA VAL A 6 -9.93 23.79 -1.19
C VAL A 6 -10.68 22.55 -0.69
N MET A 7 -9.93 21.50 -0.39
CA MET A 7 -10.46 20.27 0.19
C MET A 7 -10.48 20.37 1.72
N PRO A 8 -11.62 20.13 2.39
CA PRO A 8 -11.69 20.01 3.84
C PRO A 8 -10.72 18.94 4.35
N ARG A 9 -10.12 19.19 5.53
CA ARG A 9 -9.13 18.27 6.13
C ARG A 9 -9.67 16.85 6.28
N GLU A 10 -10.90 16.69 6.77
CA GLU A 10 -11.51 15.37 6.99
C GLU A 10 -11.70 14.61 5.68
N GLU A 11 -12.06 15.32 4.61
CA GLU A 11 -12.19 14.74 3.28
C GLU A 11 -10.83 14.30 2.73
N ALA A 12 -9.79 15.11 2.91
CA ALA A 12 -8.43 14.76 2.51
C ALA A 12 -7.94 13.48 3.23
N LEU A 13 -8.19 13.38 4.53
CA LEU A 13 -7.85 12.19 5.31
C LEU A 13 -8.64 10.96 4.86
N THR A 14 -9.94 11.13 4.61
CA THR A 14 -10.81 10.03 4.14
C THR A 14 -10.34 9.51 2.79
N ARG A 15 -10.02 10.39 1.84
CA ARG A 15 -9.49 10.01 0.53
C ARG A 15 -8.13 9.35 0.65
N ALA A 16 -7.23 9.87 1.49
CA ALA A 16 -5.92 9.25 1.72
C ALA A 16 -6.07 7.83 2.30
N ALA A 17 -6.96 7.65 3.28
CA ALA A 17 -7.24 6.34 3.86
C ALA A 17 -7.79 5.36 2.81
N ALA A 18 -8.72 5.81 1.95
CA ALA A 18 -9.26 5.00 0.86
C ALA A 18 -8.18 4.58 -0.14
N CYS A 19 -7.30 5.50 -0.55
CA CYS A 19 -6.18 5.20 -1.44
C CYS A 19 -5.23 4.15 -0.83
N ILE A 20 -4.91 4.27 0.46
CA ILE A 20 -4.05 3.30 1.16
C ILE A 20 -4.73 1.94 1.26
N ALA A 21 -6.02 1.91 1.59
CA ALA A 21 -6.79 0.67 1.69
C ALA A 21 -6.83 -0.07 0.35
N GLU A 22 -7.06 0.66 -0.75
CA GLU A 22 -7.05 0.08 -2.09
C GLU A 22 -5.66 -0.43 -2.49
N GLY A 23 -4.61 0.33 -2.19
CA GLY A 23 -3.23 -0.11 -2.42
C GLY A 23 -2.91 -1.42 -1.69
N ARG A 24 -3.35 -1.57 -0.43
CA ARG A 24 -3.21 -2.82 0.33
C ARG A 24 -4.01 -3.96 -0.30
N ARG A 25 -5.27 -3.71 -0.69
CA ARG A 25 -6.13 -4.70 -1.34
C ARG A 25 -5.49 -5.24 -2.62
N VAL A 26 -5.00 -4.35 -3.49
CA VAL A 26 -4.31 -4.74 -4.73
C VAL A 26 -3.06 -5.54 -4.42
N ARG A 27 -2.18 -5.04 -3.54
CA ARG A 27 -0.96 -5.73 -3.13
C ARG A 27 -1.24 -7.14 -2.61
N ASP A 28 -2.27 -7.31 -1.78
CA ASP A 28 -2.59 -8.59 -1.14
C ASP A 28 -3.25 -9.58 -2.11
N SER A 29 -3.87 -9.09 -3.19
CA SER A 29 -4.42 -9.93 -4.27
C SER A 29 -3.37 -10.53 -5.23
N LEU A 30 -2.14 -10.04 -5.20
CA LEU A 30 -1.08 -10.42 -6.13
C LEU A 30 -0.10 -11.43 -5.51
N PRO A 31 0.61 -12.25 -6.31
CA PRO A 31 1.80 -12.96 -5.84
C PRO A 31 2.85 -11.99 -5.27
N VAL A 32 3.63 -12.42 -4.27
CA VAL A 32 4.59 -11.56 -3.55
C VAL A 32 5.57 -10.87 -4.51
N ALA A 33 6.17 -11.62 -5.45
CA ALA A 33 7.12 -11.06 -6.42
C ALA A 33 6.47 -10.03 -7.36
N GLU A 34 5.21 -10.25 -7.76
CA GLU A 34 4.45 -9.30 -8.58
C GLU A 34 4.12 -8.03 -7.80
N ALA A 35 3.70 -8.18 -6.54
CA ALA A 35 3.42 -7.07 -5.64
C ALA A 35 4.67 -6.22 -5.38
N ALA A 36 5.82 -6.87 -5.14
CA ALA A 36 7.12 -6.19 -4.97
C ALA A 36 7.50 -5.41 -6.23
N ARG A 37 7.34 -6.02 -7.43
CA ARG A 37 7.67 -5.36 -8.70
C ARG A 37 6.85 -4.09 -8.93
N ARG A 38 5.56 -4.12 -8.58
CA ARG A 38 4.67 -2.95 -8.70
C ARG A 38 4.98 -1.86 -7.66
N ALA A 39 5.47 -2.24 -6.49
CA ALA A 39 5.81 -1.31 -5.41
C ALA A 39 7.21 -0.68 -5.58
N HIS A 40 8.08 -1.29 -6.38
CA HIS A 40 9.45 -0.80 -6.55
C HIS A 40 9.51 0.49 -7.36
N HIS A 41 10.31 1.44 -6.90
CA HIS A 41 10.63 2.68 -7.59
C HIS A 41 12.08 3.08 -7.30
N ALA A 42 12.65 3.95 -8.14
CA ALA A 42 13.99 4.48 -7.94
C ALA A 42 14.11 5.18 -6.57
N GLY A 43 15.15 4.84 -5.80
CA GLY A 43 15.37 5.35 -4.44
C GLY A 43 14.55 4.67 -3.35
N GLY A 44 13.72 3.67 -3.69
CA GLY A 44 13.03 2.84 -2.71
C GLY A 44 13.83 1.60 -2.28
N PRO A 45 13.23 0.74 -1.44
CA PRO A 45 13.83 -0.55 -1.06
C PRO A 45 14.06 -1.44 -2.28
N SER A 46 15.04 -2.35 -2.15
CA SER A 46 15.30 -3.38 -3.14
C SER A 46 14.10 -4.31 -3.29
N MET A 47 14.04 -5.01 -4.43
CA MET A 47 13.00 -6.01 -4.70
C MET A 47 12.92 -7.07 -3.60
N THR A 48 14.06 -7.60 -3.15
CA THR A 48 14.12 -8.61 -2.10
C THR A 48 13.56 -8.11 -0.78
N GLU A 49 13.95 -6.88 -0.37
CA GLU A 49 13.42 -6.26 0.84
C GLU A 49 11.90 -6.04 0.75
N LEU A 50 11.39 -5.61 -0.41
CA LEU A 50 9.94 -5.47 -0.61
C LEU A 50 9.22 -6.81 -0.48
N GLU A 51 9.75 -7.89 -1.03
CA GLU A 51 9.16 -9.21 -0.87
C GLU A 51 9.14 -9.67 0.59
N GLU A 52 10.22 -9.45 1.33
CA GLU A 52 10.31 -9.78 2.76
C GLU A 52 9.30 -8.98 3.59
N LEU A 53 9.21 -7.67 3.36
CA LEU A 53 8.25 -6.79 4.02
C LEU A 53 6.80 -7.22 3.72
N ILE A 54 6.49 -7.60 2.48
CA ILE A 54 5.15 -8.07 2.09
C ILE A 54 4.84 -9.41 2.77
N ARG A 55 5.78 -10.34 2.83
CA ARG A 55 5.60 -11.63 3.54
C ARG A 55 5.35 -11.41 5.03
N ALA A 56 6.18 -10.58 5.68
CA ALA A 56 6.04 -10.26 7.10
C ALA A 56 4.68 -9.61 7.39
N GLN A 57 4.25 -8.66 6.54
CA GLN A 57 2.98 -7.98 6.75
C GLN A 57 1.78 -8.92 6.57
N ARG A 58 1.83 -9.86 5.61
CA ARG A 58 0.79 -10.88 5.47
C ARG A 58 0.78 -11.84 6.66
N ALA A 59 1.94 -12.23 7.18
CA ALA A 59 2.05 -13.08 8.37
C ALA A 59 1.42 -12.43 9.61
N HIS A 60 1.55 -11.11 9.76
CA HIS A 60 0.89 -10.34 10.82
C HIS A 60 -0.63 -10.15 10.62
N SER A 61 -1.09 -10.14 9.38
CA SER A 61 -2.52 -9.96 9.04
C SER A 61 -3.32 -11.27 9.03
N LEU A 62 -2.66 -12.43 9.09
CA LEU A 62 -3.37 -13.70 9.30
C LEU A 62 -4.04 -13.66 10.69
N PRO A 63 -5.32 -14.06 10.80
CA PRO A 63 -5.95 -14.17 12.11
C PRO A 63 -5.08 -15.09 12.95
N ARG A 64 -4.68 -14.62 14.14
CA ARG A 64 -4.09 -15.46 15.17
C ARG A 64 -5.17 -16.46 15.54
N VAL A 65 -5.17 -17.63 14.88
CA VAL A 65 -6.10 -18.72 15.20
C VAL A 65 -5.88 -19.01 16.68
N ALA A 66 -6.93 -18.77 17.47
CA ALA A 66 -7.03 -19.18 18.87
C ALA A 66 -7.34 -20.68 18.93
#